data_AF-R9S3H6-F1
#
_entry.id   AF-R9S3H6-F1
#
_cell.length_a   1.000
_cell.length_b   1.000
_cell.length_c   1.000
_cell.angle_alpha   90.00
_cell.angle_beta   90.00
_cell.angle_gamma   90.00
#
_symmetry.space_group_name_H-M   'P 1'
#
loop_
_entity.id
_entity.type
_entity.pdbx_description
1 polymer ?
#
loop_
_entity_poly.entity_id
_entity_poly.type
_entity_poly.pdbx_seq_one_letter_code
_entity_poly.pdbx_strand_id
1 'polypeptide(L)'
;MHITSKSKPTRRNARAAVLGVRQIMKFQGANIHLQKMATKTLCQFCIDHGMKESPSVISIKECLECLERGDLELAYYAYKTVPLGGNNCFNDRFVKASYPHESDSYANGVFHALIYYWWNTMNGSVVKNA
;
A
#
# COMPACT_ATOMS: atom_id res chain seq x y z
N MET A 1 36.71 18.01 34.54
CA MET A 1 35.85 16.95 33.98
C MET A 1 34.69 17.63 33.24
N HIS A 2 34.73 17.68 31.91
CA HIS A 2 33.68 18.29 31.08
C HIS A 2 32.70 17.21 30.61
N ILE A 3 31.44 17.34 31.01
CA ILE A 3 30.34 16.49 30.52
C ILE A 3 29.66 17.28 29.39
N THR A 4 29.89 16.88 28.15
CA THR A 4 29.18 17.42 26.99
C THR A 4 27.84 16.69 26.84
N SER A 5 26.73 17.39 27.07
CA SER A 5 25.39 16.86 26.80
C SER A 5 25.16 16.78 25.29
N LYS A 6 25.05 15.56 24.75
CA LYS A 6 24.62 15.36 23.36
C LYS A 6 23.11 15.62 23.28
N SER A 7 22.73 16.74 22.67
CA SER A 7 21.35 17.06 22.32
C SER A 7 20.81 16.02 21.32
N LYS A 8 19.71 15.34 21.67
CA LYS A 8 19.00 14.43 20.76
C LYS A 8 18.38 15.24 19.60
N PRO A 9 18.51 14.81 18.35
CA PRO A 9 17.88 15.50 17.23
C PRO A 9 16.36 15.34 17.28
N THR A 10 15.67 16.46 17.24
CA THR A 10 14.21 16.60 17.28
C THR A 10 13.57 15.99 16.02
N ARG A 11 12.40 15.34 16.17
CA ARG A 11 11.60 14.67 15.11
C ARG A 11 11.38 15.47 13.81
N ARG A 12 11.60 16.78 13.81
CA ARG A 12 11.53 17.65 12.62
C ARG A 12 12.62 17.36 11.57
N ASN A 13 13.79 16.87 11.98
CA ASN A 13 14.92 16.68 11.06
C ASN A 13 14.88 15.36 10.26
N ALA A 14 13.98 14.43 10.58
CA ALA A 14 13.82 13.20 9.80
C ALA A 14 13.07 13.42 8.47
N ARG A 15 12.28 14.50 8.35
CA ARG A 15 11.48 14.79 7.15
C ARG A 15 12.28 15.36 5.97
N ALA A 16 13.47 15.91 6.21
CA ALA A 16 14.30 16.52 5.16
C ALA A 16 15.23 15.52 4.45
N ALA A 17 15.48 14.35 5.04
CA ALA A 17 16.42 13.37 4.49
C ALA A 17 15.86 12.51 3.35
N VAL A 18 14.55 12.57 3.08
CA VAL A 18 13.87 11.80 2.01
C VAL A 18 13.47 12.71 0.85
N LEU A 19 14.25 13.76 0.58
CA LEU A 19 14.00 14.71 -0.52
C LEU A 19 15.12 14.75 -1.57
N GLY A 20 15.95 13.70 -1.63
CA GLY A 20 16.88 13.48 -2.73
C GLY A 20 16.17 12.73 -3.85
N VAL A 21 15.95 13.41 -4.98
CA VAL A 21 15.27 12.95 -6.21
C VAL A 21 13.74 13.02 -6.15
N ARG A 22 13.19 14.25 -6.20
CA ARG A 22 11.82 14.47 -6.71
C ARG A 22 11.80 14.15 -8.20
N GLN A 23 11.65 12.87 -8.54
CA GLN A 23 11.15 12.51 -9.85
C GLN A 23 9.72 13.06 -9.92
N ILE A 24 9.47 14.04 -10.79
CA ILE A 24 8.12 14.58 -11.02
C ILE A 24 7.31 13.45 -11.65
N MET A 25 6.68 12.63 -10.81
CA MET A 25 5.74 11.61 -11.25
C MET A 25 4.51 12.34 -11.73
N LYS A 26 4.28 12.32 -13.05
CA LYS A 26 2.99 12.74 -13.60
C LYS A 26 2.01 11.60 -13.38
N PHE A 27 1.19 11.73 -12.34
CA PHE A 27 0.04 10.86 -12.15
C PHE A 27 -1.00 11.23 -13.20
N GLN A 28 -1.21 10.34 -14.17
CA GLN A 28 -2.38 10.49 -15.03
C GLN A 28 -3.59 10.04 -14.21
N GLY A 29 -4.54 10.95 -13.97
CA GLY A 29 -5.82 10.64 -13.31
C GLY A 29 -6.72 9.67 -14.09
N ALA A 30 -6.21 9.07 -15.18
CA ALA A 30 -6.94 8.28 -16.15
C ALA A 30 -7.60 7.02 -15.57
N ASN A 31 -7.33 6.64 -14.31
CA ASN A 31 -8.14 5.60 -13.67
C ASN A 31 -8.27 5.66 -12.14
N ILE A 32 -8.41 6.86 -11.58
CA ILE A 32 -8.66 7.00 -10.12
C ILE A 32 -9.86 6.18 -9.65
N HIS A 33 -10.88 6.01 -10.49
CA HIS A 33 -12.04 5.18 -10.19
C HIS A 33 -11.68 3.70 -10.03
N LEU A 34 -10.93 3.12 -10.98
CA LEU A 34 -10.47 1.73 -10.88
C LEU A 34 -9.48 1.54 -9.72
N GLN A 35 -8.61 2.51 -9.45
CA GLN A 35 -7.71 2.46 -8.28
C GLN A 35 -8.50 2.41 -6.97
N LYS A 36 -9.51 3.27 -6.82
CA LYS A 36 -10.40 3.27 -5.64
C LYS A 36 -11.11 1.92 -5.51
N MET A 37 -11.70 1.43 -6.60
CA MET A 37 -12.42 0.16 -6.61
C MET A 37 -11.49 -1.00 -6.23
N ALA A 38 -10.33 -1.14 -6.89
CA ALA A 38 -9.39 -2.21 -6.62
C ALA A 38 -8.85 -2.16 -5.18
N THR A 39 -8.46 -0.97 -4.71
CA THR A 39 -7.94 -0.77 -3.34
C THR A 39 -9.02 -1.09 -2.29
N LYS A 40 -10.24 -0.62 -2.50
CA LYS A 40 -11.38 -0.89 -1.61
C LYS A 40 -11.72 -2.36 -1.54
N THR A 41 -11.81 -3.04 -2.69
CA THR A 41 -12.14 -4.48 -2.75
C THR A 41 -11.06 -5.32 -2.06
N LEU A 42 -9.78 -5.05 -2.33
CA LEU A 42 -8.68 -5.74 -1.64
C LEU A 42 -8.71 -5.48 -0.13
N CYS A 43 -8.93 -4.23 0.29
CA CYS A 43 -9.02 -3.86 1.69
C CYS A 43 -10.14 -4.61 2.41
N GLN A 44 -11.34 -4.62 1.82
CA GLN A 44 -12.51 -5.28 2.40
C GLN A 44 -12.29 -6.78 2.49
N PHE A 45 -11.82 -7.41 1.42
CA PHE A 45 -11.47 -8.83 1.42
C PHE A 45 -10.50 -9.17 2.56
N CYS A 46 -9.47 -8.34 2.77
CA CYS A 46 -8.52 -8.55 3.84
C CYS A 46 -9.13 -8.43 5.24
N ILE A 47 -10.05 -7.48 5.44
CA ILE A 47 -10.75 -7.30 6.72
C ILE A 47 -11.65 -8.49 7.00
N ASP A 48 -12.43 -8.92 6.01
CA ASP A 48 -13.36 -10.06 6.11
C ASP A 48 -12.62 -11.36 6.44
N HIS A 49 -11.36 -11.48 5.99
CA HIS A 49 -10.47 -12.60 6.25
C HIS A 49 -9.57 -12.41 7.48
N GLY A 50 -9.93 -11.51 8.40
CA GLY A 50 -9.27 -11.37 9.71
C GLY A 50 -7.91 -10.66 9.68
N MET A 51 -7.50 -10.06 8.56
CA MET A 51 -6.20 -9.38 8.43
C MET A 51 -6.24 -7.89 8.80
N LYS A 52 -7.30 -7.41 9.45
CA LYS A 52 -7.56 -5.98 9.70
C LYS A 52 -6.45 -5.20 10.41
N GLU A 53 -5.67 -5.87 11.27
CA GLU A 53 -4.57 -5.28 12.06
C GLU A 53 -3.19 -5.46 11.38
N SER A 54 -3.15 -6.09 10.20
CA SER A 54 -1.90 -6.27 9.45
C SER A 54 -1.35 -4.91 9.03
N PRO A 55 -0.04 -4.62 9.22
CA PRO A 55 0.57 -3.37 8.76
C PRO A 55 0.29 -3.08 7.28
N SER A 56 0.32 -4.10 6.42
CA SER A 56 0.00 -3.96 5.00
C SER A 56 -1.45 -3.52 4.76
N VAL A 57 -2.40 -4.01 5.56
CA VAL A 57 -3.81 -3.64 5.44
C VAL A 57 -4.04 -2.21 5.93
N ILE A 58 -3.28 -1.75 6.93
CA ILE A 58 -3.28 -0.35 7.36
C ILE A 58 -2.80 0.56 6.21
N SER A 59 -1.67 0.22 5.57
CA SER A 59 -1.19 0.96 4.38
C SER A 59 -2.19 0.95 3.21
N ILE A 60 -2.90 -0.15 2.99
CA ILE A 60 -3.97 -0.24 1.96
C ILE A 60 -5.14 0.70 2.30
N LYS A 61 -5.53 0.80 3.58
CA LYS A 61 -6.55 1.77 4.05
C LYS A 61 -6.10 3.21 3.83
N GLU A 62 -4.87 3.55 4.21
CA GLU A 62 -4.30 4.88 3.99
C GLU A 62 -4.25 5.24 2.50
N CYS A 63 -3.89 4.28 1.65
CA CYS A 63 -3.94 4.43 0.20
C CYS A 63 -5.37 4.76 -0.27
N LEU A 64 -6.38 4.02 0.20
CA LEU A 64 -7.78 4.26 -0.14
C LEU A 64 -8.25 5.66 0.28
N GLU A 65 -7.93 6.09 1.50
CA GLU A 65 -8.28 7.44 2.00
C GLU A 65 -7.65 8.55 1.14
N CYS A 66 -6.39 8.36 0.73
CA CYS A 66 -5.72 9.33 -0.14
C CYS A 66 -6.35 9.37 -1.54
N LEU A 67 -6.68 8.21 -2.11
CA LEU A 67 -7.43 8.14 -3.38
C LEU A 67 -8.79 8.84 -3.26
N GLU A 68 -9.53 8.61 -2.18
CA GLU A 68 -10.84 9.25 -1.93
C GLU A 68 -10.75 10.78 -1.92
N ARG A 69 -9.68 11.33 -1.32
CA ARG A 69 -9.38 12.77 -1.31
C ARG A 69 -8.78 13.31 -2.61
N GLY A 70 -8.41 12.45 -3.56
CA GLY A 70 -7.72 12.84 -4.79
C GLY A 70 -6.24 13.15 -4.63
N ASP A 71 -5.64 12.79 -3.49
CA ASP A 71 -4.20 12.96 -3.23
C ASP A 71 -3.42 11.77 -3.79
N LEU A 72 -3.15 11.82 -5.09
CA LEU A 72 -2.53 10.71 -5.83
C LEU A 72 -1.07 10.45 -5.41
N GLU A 73 -0.36 11.51 -4.98
CA GLU A 73 1.03 11.39 -4.53
C GLU A 73 1.09 10.62 -3.21
N LEU A 74 0.28 11.01 -2.21
CA LEU A 74 0.21 10.28 -0.94
C LEU A 74 -0.36 8.87 -1.11
N ALA A 75 -1.36 8.69 -1.98
CA ALA A 75 -1.89 7.37 -2.31
C ALA A 75 -0.79 6.44 -2.85
N TYR A 76 0.03 6.95 -3.77
CA TYR A 76 1.15 6.19 -4.32
C TYR A 76 2.20 5.84 -3.26
N TYR A 77 2.56 6.79 -2.38
CA TYR A 77 3.49 6.50 -1.29
C TYR A 77 2.95 5.43 -0.34
N ALA A 78 1.67 5.50 0.06
CA ALA A 78 1.03 4.48 0.88
C ALA A 78 1.05 3.12 0.18
N TYR A 79 0.70 3.06 -1.11
CA TYR A 79 0.81 1.85 -1.93
C TYR A 79 2.22 1.25 -1.91
N LYS A 80 3.27 2.08 -2.09
CA LYS A 80 4.67 1.61 -2.11
C LYS A 80 5.19 1.09 -0.77
N THR A 81 4.50 1.37 0.33
CA THR A 81 4.86 0.81 1.65
C THR A 81 4.38 -0.63 1.83
N VAL A 82 3.45 -1.10 0.98
CA VAL A 82 2.99 -2.49 1.00
C VAL A 82 4.07 -3.37 0.35
N PRO A 83 4.69 -4.30 1.07
CA PRO A 83 5.75 -5.14 0.53
C PRO A 83 5.15 -6.14 -0.46
N LEU A 84 5.47 -5.97 -1.74
CA LEU A 84 5.09 -6.87 -2.83
C LEU A 84 6.36 -7.36 -3.55
N GLY A 85 6.53 -8.68 -3.62
CA GLY A 85 7.68 -9.33 -4.26
C GLY A 85 8.87 -9.52 -3.31
N GLY A 86 9.37 -10.76 -3.24
CA GLY A 86 10.38 -11.21 -2.28
C GLY A 86 9.81 -12.27 -1.34
N ASN A 87 10.63 -12.82 -0.44
CA ASN A 87 10.16 -13.79 0.56
C ASN A 87 9.54 -13.08 1.77
N ASN A 88 8.45 -13.65 2.30
CA ASN A 88 7.67 -13.12 3.43
C ASN A 88 7.00 -11.77 3.15
N CYS A 89 6.66 -11.50 1.89
CA CYS A 89 5.92 -10.30 1.50
C CYS A 89 4.41 -10.47 1.72
N PHE A 90 3.66 -9.38 1.55
CA PHE A 90 2.21 -9.39 1.74
C PHE A 90 1.53 -10.40 0.82
N ASN A 91 2.04 -10.55 -0.41
CA ASN A 91 1.56 -11.48 -1.41
C ASN A 91 1.96 -12.95 -1.16
N ASP A 92 2.76 -13.26 -0.13
CA ASP A 92 3.13 -14.65 0.20
C ASP A 92 2.22 -15.23 1.29
N ARG A 93 1.33 -14.40 1.85
CA ARG A 93 0.41 -14.84 2.88
C ARG A 93 -0.59 -15.85 2.32
N PHE A 94 -0.76 -16.93 3.05
CA PHE A 94 -1.85 -17.87 2.82
C PHE A 94 -3.12 -17.36 3.51
N VAL A 95 -4.19 -17.18 2.73
CA VAL A 95 -5.50 -16.78 3.24
C VAL A 95 -6.39 -18.00 3.41
N LYS A 96 -6.93 -18.20 4.61
CA LYS A 96 -7.90 -19.27 4.90
C LYS A 96 -9.32 -18.82 4.61
N ALA A 97 -10.18 -19.75 4.22
CA ALA A 97 -11.61 -19.49 4.05
C ALA A 97 -12.20 -18.88 5.33
N SER A 98 -13.00 -17.82 5.16
CA SER A 98 -13.70 -17.18 6.29
C SER A 98 -15.21 -17.47 6.26
N TYR A 99 -15.73 -17.90 5.11
CA TYR A 99 -17.13 -18.25 4.94
C TYR A 99 -17.32 -19.75 4.66
N PRO A 100 -18.45 -20.37 5.07
CA PRO A 100 -18.66 -21.82 4.95
C PRO A 100 -18.67 -22.38 3.52
N HIS A 101 -18.90 -21.52 2.51
CA HIS A 101 -18.99 -21.91 1.10
C HIS A 101 -17.66 -21.74 0.36
N GLU A 102 -16.64 -21.19 1.01
CA GLU A 102 -15.30 -21.01 0.44
C GLU A 102 -14.40 -22.19 0.81
N SER A 103 -13.52 -22.59 -0.11
CA SER A 103 -12.36 -23.40 0.24
C SER A 103 -11.15 -22.51 0.49
N ASP A 104 -10.17 -22.98 1.26
CA ASP A 104 -8.90 -22.25 1.47
C ASP A 104 -8.20 -21.95 0.14
N SER A 105 -8.24 -22.89 -0.82
CA SER A 105 -7.67 -22.68 -2.16
C SER A 105 -8.39 -21.59 -2.95
N TYR A 106 -9.72 -21.49 -2.81
CA TYR A 106 -10.51 -20.44 -3.43
C TYR A 106 -10.18 -19.08 -2.84
N ALA A 107 -10.22 -18.94 -1.50
CA ALA A 107 -9.91 -17.69 -0.81
C ALA A 107 -8.50 -17.20 -1.15
N ASN A 108 -7.53 -18.11 -1.15
CA ASN A 108 -6.15 -17.79 -1.53
C ASN A 108 -6.04 -17.37 -3.01
N GLY A 109 -6.74 -18.04 -3.92
CA GLY A 109 -6.78 -17.68 -5.34
C GLY A 109 -7.37 -16.28 -5.57
N VAL A 110 -8.48 -15.96 -4.90
CA VAL A 110 -9.10 -14.63 -4.94
C VAL A 110 -8.15 -13.58 -4.39
N PHE A 111 -7.47 -13.85 -3.27
CA PHE A 111 -6.50 -12.94 -2.68
C PHE A 111 -5.39 -12.55 -3.67
N HIS A 112 -4.75 -13.52 -4.32
CA HIS A 112 -3.71 -13.25 -5.31
C HIS A 112 -4.23 -12.50 -6.54
N ALA A 113 -5.44 -12.84 -7.01
CA ALA A 113 -6.08 -12.12 -8.11
C ALA A 113 -6.33 -10.65 -7.77
N LEU A 114 -6.81 -10.37 -6.55
CA LEU A 114 -7.04 -9.00 -6.06
C LEU A 114 -5.73 -8.22 -5.91
N ILE A 115 -4.67 -8.83 -5.37
CA ILE A 115 -3.34 -8.20 -5.31
C ILE A 115 -2.84 -7.85 -6.71
N TYR A 116 -2.91 -8.80 -7.64
CA TYR A 116 -2.44 -8.61 -9.02
C TYR A 116 -3.22 -7.48 -9.71
N TYR A 117 -4.55 -7.48 -9.58
CA TYR A 117 -5.39 -6.44 -10.13
C TYR A 117 -5.06 -5.07 -9.53
N TRP A 118 -4.98 -4.98 -8.21
CA TRP A 118 -4.62 -3.76 -7.49
C TRP A 118 -3.25 -3.23 -7.92
N TRP A 119 -2.22 -4.08 -7.94
CA TRP A 119 -0.86 -3.73 -8.37
C TRP A 119 -0.82 -3.15 -9.79
N ASN A 120 -1.53 -3.77 -10.74
CA ASN A 120 -1.59 -3.29 -12.11
C ASN A 120 -2.28 -1.92 -12.21
N THR A 121 -3.40 -1.73 -11.49
CA THR A 121 -4.11 -0.43 -11.51
C THR A 121 -3.28 0.70 -10.89
N MET A 122 -2.54 0.41 -9.82
CA MET A 122 -1.68 1.40 -9.17
C MET A 122 -0.43 1.75 -9.99
N ASN A 123 0.21 0.76 -10.63
CA ASN A 123 1.41 1.00 -11.44
C ASN A 123 1.12 1.55 -12.84
N GLY A 124 -0.01 1.20 -13.45
CA GLY A 124 -0.40 1.69 -14.77
C GLY A 124 -0.64 3.20 -14.83
N SER A 125 -0.66 3.88 -13.68
CA SER A 125 -0.95 5.31 -13.56
C SER A 125 0.31 6.19 -13.40
N VAL A 126 1.49 5.58 -13.33
CA VAL A 126 2.77 6.29 -13.27
C VAL A 126 3.39 6.36 -14.66
N VAL A 127 3.36 7.55 -15.27
CA VAL A 127 4.11 7.79 -16.50
C VAL A 127 5.59 7.91 -16.14
N LYS A 128 6.39 6.91 -16.54
CA LYS A 128 7.85 7.01 -16.47
C LYS A 128 8.28 7.96 -17.59
N ASN A 129 8.91 9.09 -17.24
CA ASN A 129 9.63 9.87 -18.25
C ASN A 129 10.74 8.95 -18.79
N ALA A 130 10.69 8.64 -20.09
CA ALA A 130 11.71 7.92 -20.82
C ALA A 130 12.98 8.78 -20.95
#